data_AF-A0A5C7MGY6-F1
#
_entry.id   AF-A0A5C7MGY6-F1
#
_cell.length_a   1.000
_cell.length_b   1.000
_cell.length_c   1.000
_cell.angle_alpha   90.00
_cell.angle_beta   90.00
_cell.angle_gamma   90.00
#
_symmetry.space_group_name_H-M   'P 1'
#
loop_
_entity.id
_entity.type
_entity.pdbx_description
1 polymer ?
#
loop_
_entity_poly.entity_id
_entity_poly.type
_entity_poly.pdbx_seq_one_letter_code
_entity_poly.pdbx_strand_id
1 'polypeptide(L)'
;MATHAIRYDEELLLIEREVEVLVVGAFHSRIGLGSVADLHGKNARPYITAQNRTLSTSEIKSTGQLTPFRRTQVAESVASRCADLPGIAGRAQASRQEPEIERDGLCGRIARMSKPPSEARRSSPSLGSELRRSAANQAAIVCIGDELNRGEVIDRNAAWLGEQLSDLGYQVMWRFGVNDIEADMIEALRRACACAQVVLVSGGLGPTSDDLTVDVAAGLIGSQPVIDAAHEARLRARFAERKREVPELALRQVRVPQGATVLANPVGLAPGFAIDLDGCALFFMPGVPAELKAIFTTAIVPRLRERLPVQHSQQKTTLRVFGLTEGQTDQKLRDLLPELVATAGEGEHAGSETKTTLHYRLAFPEILVTLVTTGDAAQVPAHHSGLLQKVRARLGDAAYGEVADELPIVVGRVLRDARASLATAESCTGGLLGALITGVAGCSDYYLGGVISYANEVKLGQLGVRQETLVQHGAVSRECVEEMARGVRDRLAATYGVAISGIAGPGGGTAEKPVGTVHIAVCGPGGVDARAIHWPGDREDIRRLSAITALHLLLRAARATANAATEAR
;
A
#
# COMPACT_ATOMS: atom_id res chain seq x y z
N MET A 1 -6.73 42.15 5.05
CA MET A 1 -5.33 42.12 5.51
C MET A 1 -4.66 40.90 4.91
N ALA A 2 -3.56 41.15 4.23
CA ALA A 2 -2.57 40.26 3.61
C ALA A 2 -2.92 38.78 3.33
N THR A 3 -3.26 38.54 2.06
CA THR A 3 -3.10 37.29 1.31
C THR A 3 -1.61 36.95 1.15
N HIS A 4 -1.23 35.68 1.31
CA HIS A 4 -0.01 35.11 0.74
C HIS A 4 -0.38 33.78 0.04
N ALA A 5 0.19 33.55 -1.13
CA ALA A 5 -0.20 32.52 -2.07
C ALA A 5 1.00 31.64 -2.50
N ILE A 6 0.73 30.34 -2.68
CA ILE A 6 1.29 29.35 -3.63
C ILE A 6 2.72 28.77 -3.42
N ARG A 7 2.81 27.43 -3.26
CA ARG A 7 3.44 26.51 -4.26
C ARG A 7 2.95 25.04 -4.17
N TYR A 8 2.84 24.43 -5.34
CA TYR A 8 2.21 23.17 -5.77
C TYR A 8 3.00 21.89 -5.42
N ASP A 9 2.32 20.81 -5.00
CA ASP A 9 1.84 19.73 -5.87
C ASP A 9 0.60 19.06 -5.22
N GLU A 10 -0.44 18.88 -6.04
CA GLU A 10 -1.74 18.21 -5.82
C GLU A 10 -2.76 18.86 -4.85
N GLU A 11 -3.45 19.88 -5.39
CA GLU A 11 -4.84 20.36 -5.18
C GLU A 11 -5.49 20.36 -3.77
N LEU A 12 -5.64 21.56 -3.19
CA LEU A 12 -6.72 21.87 -2.25
C LEU A 12 -7.12 23.35 -2.35
N LEU A 13 -8.39 23.63 -2.68
CA LEU A 13 -8.97 24.98 -2.65
C LEU A 13 -10.05 25.03 -1.55
N LEU A 14 -9.76 25.74 -0.46
CA LEU A 14 -10.71 26.02 0.62
C LEU A 14 -11.30 27.41 0.44
N ILE A 15 -12.62 27.49 0.28
CA ILE A 15 -13.38 28.74 0.48
C ILE A 15 -14.58 28.41 1.37
N GLU A 16 -14.56 28.94 2.57
CA GLU A 16 -15.63 28.77 3.55
C GLU A 16 -16.67 29.89 3.40
N ARG A 17 -17.94 29.50 3.18
CA ARG A 17 -19.11 30.19 3.74
C ARG A 17 -20.36 29.31 3.61
N GLU A 18 -20.77 28.79 4.76
CA GLU A 18 -22.07 28.19 5.14
C GLU A 18 -22.86 27.46 4.04
N VAL A 19 -22.78 26.13 4.12
CA VAL A 19 -23.65 25.12 3.51
C VAL A 19 -23.36 24.81 2.04
N GLU A 20 -22.18 24.22 1.77
CA GLU A 20 -21.96 23.12 0.80
C GLU A 20 -20.45 22.75 0.77
N VAL A 21 -20.13 21.45 0.78
CA VAL A 21 -18.76 20.93 0.58
C VAL A 21 -18.70 20.27 -0.79
N LEU A 22 -17.86 20.78 -1.69
CA LEU A 22 -17.56 20.12 -2.95
C LEU A 22 -16.26 19.30 -2.79
N VAL A 23 -16.38 17.97 -2.74
CA VAL A 23 -15.24 17.05 -2.82
C VAL A 23 -15.09 16.60 -4.27
N VAL A 24 -14.00 16.96 -4.94
CA VAL A 24 -13.64 16.39 -6.23
C VAL A 24 -12.54 15.35 -5.97
N GLY A 25 -12.92 14.07 -6.01
CA GLY A 25 -11.98 12.94 -5.98
C GLY A 25 -11.60 12.52 -7.41
N ALA A 26 -10.44 11.91 -7.57
CA ALA A 26 -9.88 11.50 -8.86
C ALA A 26 -10.79 10.53 -9.64
N PHE A 27 -11.54 11.05 -10.60
CA PHE A 27 -12.17 10.27 -11.66
C PHE A 27 -11.31 10.36 -12.93
N HIS A 28 -10.35 9.44 -13.06
CA HIS A 28 -9.69 9.22 -14.33
C HIS A 28 -10.59 8.37 -15.24
N SER A 29 -11.21 9.00 -16.25
CA SER A 29 -11.24 8.54 -17.65
C SER A 29 -12.30 9.28 -18.46
N ARG A 30 -11.90 9.69 -19.67
CA ARG A 30 -12.71 10.33 -20.72
C ARG A 30 -13.08 11.79 -20.44
N ILE A 31 -12.19 12.69 -20.85
CA ILE A 31 -12.44 13.82 -21.76
C ILE A 31 -11.06 14.47 -21.98
N GLY A 32 -10.59 14.53 -23.23
CA GLY A 32 -9.36 15.25 -23.57
C GLY A 32 -9.60 16.74 -23.40
N LEU A 33 -8.87 17.38 -22.48
CA LEU A 33 -8.77 18.83 -22.41
C LEU A 33 -7.31 19.22 -22.65
N GLY A 34 -7.12 20.09 -23.64
CA GLY A 34 -5.85 20.68 -23.99
C GLY A 34 -5.28 21.57 -22.87
N SER A 35 -4.03 21.97 -23.05
CA SER A 35 -3.24 22.68 -22.04
C SER A 35 -3.94 23.89 -21.42
N VAL A 36 -3.72 24.09 -20.11
CA VAL A 36 -4.20 25.19 -19.25
C VAL A 36 -3.81 26.60 -19.74
N ALA A 37 -3.00 26.72 -20.80
CA ALA A 37 -2.60 27.99 -21.38
C ALA A 37 -3.73 28.78 -22.08
N ASP A 38 -4.88 28.15 -22.38
CA ASP A 38 -5.99 28.82 -23.09
C ASP A 38 -7.11 29.37 -22.17
N LEU A 39 -6.98 29.25 -20.84
CA LEU A 39 -8.01 29.71 -19.89
C LEU A 39 -7.81 31.15 -19.39
N HIS A 40 -6.72 31.83 -19.77
CA HIS A 40 -6.55 33.26 -19.49
C HIS A 40 -7.19 34.13 -20.57
N GLY A 41 -8.52 34.14 -20.60
CA GLY A 41 -9.25 35.07 -21.43
C GLY A 41 -10.71 34.71 -21.64
N LYS A 42 -11.57 35.26 -20.77
CA LYS A 42 -13.05 35.34 -20.81
C LYS A 42 -13.79 34.35 -19.92
N ASN A 43 -14.49 34.92 -18.92
CA ASN A 43 -15.64 34.43 -18.16
C ASN A 43 -16.11 32.99 -18.45
N ALA A 44 -15.64 32.02 -17.68
CA ALA A 44 -16.24 30.68 -17.60
C ALA A 44 -17.11 30.57 -16.34
N ARG A 45 -18.40 30.24 -16.50
CA ARG A 45 -19.31 29.82 -15.42
C ARG A 45 -19.37 28.28 -15.43
N PRO A 46 -19.38 27.59 -14.28
CA PRO A 46 -19.42 26.13 -14.25
C PRO A 46 -20.81 25.61 -14.66
N TYR A 47 -20.85 24.56 -15.47
CA TYR A 47 -22.04 23.77 -15.79
C TYR A 47 -21.92 22.38 -15.14
N ILE A 48 -23.03 21.86 -14.63
CA ILE A 48 -23.21 20.46 -14.21
C ILE A 48 -24.13 19.81 -15.26
N THR A 49 -23.77 18.64 -15.79
CA THR A 49 -24.68 17.81 -16.59
C THR A 49 -24.95 16.50 -15.87
N ALA A 50 -26.24 16.21 -15.66
CA ALA A 50 -26.72 14.90 -15.24
C ALA A 50 -27.42 14.20 -16.42
N GLN A 51 -27.11 12.92 -16.56
CA GLN A 51 -27.73 11.90 -17.43
C GLN A 51 -27.39 11.89 -18.93
N ASN A 52 -26.98 10.68 -19.36
CA ASN A 52 -26.62 10.22 -20.71
C ASN A 52 -27.50 10.74 -21.86
N ARG A 53 -27.14 11.90 -22.43
CA ARG A 53 -27.34 12.22 -23.86
C ARG A 53 -26.54 13.46 -24.26
N THR A 54 -25.81 13.39 -25.37
CA THR A 54 -25.13 14.55 -25.96
C THR A 54 -26.14 15.36 -26.79
N LEU A 55 -26.51 16.56 -26.34
CA LEU A 55 -27.33 17.50 -27.11
C LEU A 55 -26.44 18.37 -28.00
N SER A 56 -26.93 18.72 -29.19
CA SER A 56 -26.19 19.56 -30.13
C SER A 56 -26.39 21.05 -29.84
N THR A 57 -25.43 21.90 -30.28
CA THR A 57 -25.39 23.35 -30.00
C THR A 57 -26.62 24.15 -30.48
N SER A 58 -27.51 23.57 -31.28
CA SER A 58 -28.77 24.21 -31.70
C SER A 58 -29.92 24.05 -30.69
N GLU A 59 -29.85 23.12 -29.73
CA GLU A 59 -30.96 22.81 -28.82
C GLU A 59 -30.99 23.68 -27.55
N ILE A 60 -29.93 24.42 -27.25
CA ILE A 60 -29.78 25.20 -26.00
C ILE A 60 -30.40 26.61 -26.09
N LYS A 61 -30.85 27.07 -27.28
CA LYS A 61 -31.30 28.46 -27.49
C LYS A 61 -32.78 28.76 -27.15
N SER A 62 -33.57 27.85 -26.57
CA SER A 62 -35.03 28.06 -26.45
C SER A 62 -35.67 27.98 -25.07
N THR A 63 -34.93 28.05 -23.95
CA THR A 63 -35.57 28.14 -22.62
C THR A 63 -35.01 29.31 -21.83
N GLY A 64 -35.79 30.39 -21.78
CA GLY A 64 -35.43 31.66 -21.17
C GLY A 64 -35.74 31.76 -19.67
N GLN A 65 -35.23 32.88 -19.13
CA GLN A 65 -35.48 33.53 -17.83
C GLN A 65 -34.72 33.01 -16.59
N LEU A 66 -33.75 33.83 -16.17
CA LEU A 66 -33.18 33.87 -14.82
C LEU A 66 -33.50 35.25 -14.22
N THR A 67 -34.10 35.30 -13.02
CA THR A 67 -34.25 36.51 -12.20
C THR A 67 -33.31 36.46 -10.99
N PRO A 68 -32.69 37.59 -10.57
CA PRO A 68 -31.73 37.62 -9.46
C PRO A 68 -32.42 37.92 -8.12
N PHE A 69 -31.99 37.29 -7.03
CA PHE A 69 -32.49 37.58 -5.67
C PHE A 69 -31.43 38.21 -4.76
N ARG A 70 -31.80 39.30 -4.08
CA ARG A 70 -31.02 40.05 -3.08
C ARG A 70 -31.29 39.52 -1.66
N ARG A 71 -30.28 39.65 -0.79
CA ARG A 71 -30.31 39.34 0.66
C ARG A 71 -31.14 40.34 1.47
N THR A 72 -32.18 39.89 2.16
CA THR A 72 -32.57 40.32 3.53
C THR A 72 -33.71 39.48 4.13
N GLN A 73 -33.58 39.17 5.43
CA GLN A 73 -34.61 38.86 6.46
C GLN A 73 -35.41 37.53 6.47
N VAL A 74 -35.00 36.66 7.41
CA VAL A 74 -35.74 35.98 8.51
C VAL A 74 -37.26 35.71 8.41
N ALA A 75 -37.58 34.43 8.68
CA ALA A 75 -38.77 33.81 9.30
C ALA A 75 -40.10 33.57 8.53
N GLU A 76 -40.49 32.29 8.62
CA GLU A 76 -41.85 31.71 8.72
C GLU A 76 -42.81 31.64 7.51
N SER A 77 -43.36 30.42 7.39
CA SER A 77 -44.52 29.97 6.59
C SER A 77 -44.25 29.92 5.07
N VAL A 78 -44.73 28.94 4.30
CA VAL A 78 -46.11 28.48 4.22
C VAL A 78 -46.13 27.04 3.70
N ALA A 79 -46.75 26.16 4.47
CA ALA A 79 -47.35 24.93 3.95
C ALA A 79 -48.48 25.27 2.96
N SER A 80 -48.64 24.43 1.94
CA SER A 80 -49.73 24.39 0.94
C SER A 80 -49.47 25.05 -0.41
N ARG A 81 -49.35 24.18 -1.43
CA ARG A 81 -50.11 24.17 -2.70
C ARG A 81 -49.79 22.83 -3.36
N CYS A 82 -50.57 21.80 -3.04
CA CYS A 82 -51.63 21.25 -3.91
C CYS A 82 -51.04 20.82 -5.26
N ALA A 83 -50.78 19.53 -5.42
CA ALA A 83 -51.79 18.54 -5.85
C ALA A 83 -52.08 18.70 -7.33
N ASP A 84 -51.51 17.80 -8.14
CA ASP A 84 -52.20 17.26 -9.29
C ASP A 84 -51.52 15.96 -9.79
N LEU A 85 -52.33 14.90 -9.78
CA LEU A 85 -52.34 13.68 -10.60
C LEU A 85 -51.81 12.34 -10.01
N PRO A 86 -52.50 11.22 -10.33
CA PRO A 86 -52.85 10.17 -9.36
C PRO A 86 -52.46 8.73 -9.77
N GLY A 87 -52.56 7.80 -8.81
CA GLY A 87 -52.85 6.38 -9.08
C GLY A 87 -51.80 5.39 -8.60
N ILE A 88 -52.09 4.70 -7.49
CA ILE A 88 -52.24 3.23 -7.36
C ILE A 88 -52.45 2.95 -5.87
N ALA A 89 -53.62 2.38 -5.56
CA ALA A 89 -54.03 1.95 -4.24
C ALA A 89 -53.62 0.49 -3.97
N GLY A 90 -53.38 0.14 -2.70
CA GLY A 90 -53.67 -1.21 -2.22
C GLY A 90 -52.87 -1.72 -1.02
N ARG A 91 -53.57 -1.86 0.13
CA ARG A 91 -53.34 -2.76 1.29
C ARG A 91 -52.22 -2.37 2.27
N ALA A 92 -52.32 -2.53 3.59
CA ALA A 92 -53.38 -2.84 4.56
C ALA A 92 -52.79 -2.51 5.96
N GLN A 93 -53.43 -1.63 6.74
CA GLN A 93 -54.11 -1.92 8.02
C GLN A 93 -53.27 -2.45 9.22
N ALA A 94 -53.26 -1.59 10.25
CA ALA A 94 -53.47 -1.87 11.69
C ALA A 94 -52.39 -2.60 12.52
N SER A 95 -51.82 -1.92 13.53
CA SER A 95 -52.44 -1.84 14.87
C SER A 95 -51.60 -0.93 15.79
N ARG A 96 -52.29 -0.03 16.49
CA ARG A 96 -51.83 0.80 17.61
C ARG A 96 -52.21 0.09 18.91
N GLN A 97 -51.48 0.34 19.99
CA GLN A 97 -52.08 0.60 21.31
C GLN A 97 -51.04 1.23 22.26
N GLU A 98 -51.26 2.50 22.59
CA GLU A 98 -50.86 3.12 23.87
C GLU A 98 -52.01 2.96 24.88
N PRO A 99 -51.75 3.21 26.17
CA PRO A 99 -52.64 4.12 26.88
C PRO A 99 -51.92 5.20 27.73
N GLU A 100 -52.55 6.37 27.74
CA GLU A 100 -52.31 7.56 28.58
C GLU A 100 -52.71 7.33 30.05
N ILE A 101 -52.07 8.06 31.00
CA ILE A 101 -52.72 8.55 32.22
C ILE A 101 -52.22 9.98 32.57
N GLU A 102 -53.22 10.88 32.60
CA GLU A 102 -53.50 12.15 33.32
C GLU A 102 -52.44 13.03 34.02
N ARG A 103 -52.73 14.33 33.90
CA ARG A 103 -52.10 15.52 34.51
C ARG A 103 -52.77 15.87 35.84
N ASP A 104 -52.00 16.40 36.80
CA ASP A 104 -52.52 17.40 37.75
C ASP A 104 -51.41 18.21 38.44
N GLY A 105 -51.69 19.51 38.69
CA GLY A 105 -51.18 20.26 39.85
C GLY A 105 -49.99 21.22 39.68
N LEU A 106 -50.27 22.52 39.75
CA LEU A 106 -49.32 23.64 39.67
C LEU A 106 -48.86 24.16 41.07
N CYS A 107 -47.60 24.63 41.13
CA CYS A 107 -47.08 25.76 41.95
C CYS A 107 -46.59 25.55 43.41
N GLY A 108 -45.31 25.91 43.67
CA GLY A 108 -44.91 26.50 44.98
C GLY A 108 -43.49 26.25 45.53
N ARG A 109 -42.57 27.20 45.31
CA ARG A 109 -41.44 27.68 46.19
C ARG A 109 -40.25 26.76 46.57
N ILE A 110 -39.09 27.14 45.99
CA ILE A 110 -37.73 27.35 46.55
C ILE A 110 -37.39 26.74 47.94
N ALA A 111 -36.45 25.78 47.98
CA ALA A 111 -35.30 25.78 48.92
C ALA A 111 -34.30 24.64 48.62
N ARG A 112 -33.01 25.04 48.48
CA ARG A 112 -31.75 24.30 48.72
C ARG A 112 -31.78 22.77 48.63
N MET A 113 -31.12 22.21 47.60
CA MET A 113 -30.71 20.80 47.60
C MET A 113 -29.21 20.63 47.41
N SER A 114 -28.66 19.94 48.39
CA SER A 114 -27.31 19.41 48.56
C SER A 114 -26.88 18.52 47.39
N LYS A 115 -25.57 18.49 47.10
CA LYS A 115 -24.94 17.52 46.20
C LYS A 115 -25.25 16.08 46.64
N PRO A 116 -25.59 15.14 45.72
CA PRO A 116 -25.49 13.71 46.00
C PRO A 116 -24.08 13.17 45.66
N PRO A 117 -23.67 12.03 46.25
CA PRO A 117 -22.31 11.53 46.18
C PRO A 117 -22.02 10.79 44.86
N SER A 118 -20.74 10.79 44.49
CA SER A 118 -20.17 10.09 43.36
C SER A 118 -20.21 8.57 43.55
N GLU A 119 -21.05 7.88 42.79
CA GLU A 119 -20.91 6.43 42.57
C GLU A 119 -20.09 6.21 41.29
N ALA A 120 -18.92 5.60 41.48
CA ALA A 120 -18.07 5.10 40.41
C ALA A 120 -18.79 3.95 39.69
N ARG A 121 -19.32 4.22 38.49
CA ARG A 121 -19.70 3.17 37.54
C ARG A 121 -18.42 2.50 37.01
N ARG A 122 -18.07 1.35 37.58
CA ARG A 122 -17.26 0.36 36.87
C ARG A 122 -18.13 -0.21 35.75
N SER A 123 -17.88 0.21 34.51
CA SER A 123 -18.49 -0.40 33.34
C SER A 123 -17.92 -1.80 33.17
N SER A 124 -18.75 -2.83 33.37
CA SER A 124 -18.43 -4.19 32.97
C SER A 124 -18.18 -4.24 31.45
N PRO A 125 -17.16 -4.96 30.96
CA PRO A 125 -16.93 -5.12 29.54
C PRO A 125 -18.15 -5.79 28.89
N SER A 126 -18.54 -5.38 27.69
CA SER A 126 -19.61 -6.05 26.95
C SER A 126 -19.16 -7.45 26.55
N LEU A 127 -20.08 -8.43 26.48
CA LEU A 127 -19.80 -9.81 26.03
C LEU A 127 -18.98 -9.86 24.73
N GLY A 128 -19.19 -8.89 23.82
CA GLY A 128 -18.43 -8.77 22.57
C GLY A 128 -16.95 -8.38 22.73
N SER A 129 -16.58 -7.71 23.83
CA SER A 129 -15.18 -7.39 24.15
C SER A 129 -14.43 -8.54 24.85
N GLU A 130 -15.16 -9.41 25.56
CA GLU A 130 -14.61 -10.64 26.13
C GLU A 130 -14.42 -11.73 25.06
N LEU A 131 -15.40 -11.88 24.15
CA LEU A 131 -15.30 -12.79 23.00
C LEU A 131 -14.16 -12.40 22.04
N ARG A 132 -13.95 -11.10 21.78
CA ARG A 132 -12.83 -10.61 20.95
C ARG A 132 -11.47 -10.89 21.59
N ARG A 133 -11.35 -10.81 22.92
CA ARG A 133 -10.12 -11.16 23.65
C ARG A 133 -9.78 -12.66 23.60
N SER A 134 -10.64 -13.54 23.08
CA SER A 134 -10.41 -14.99 23.13
C SER A 134 -9.48 -15.55 22.03
N ALA A 135 -9.20 -14.80 20.97
CA ALA A 135 -8.28 -15.25 19.92
C ALA A 135 -6.82 -14.93 20.29
N ALA A 136 -6.05 -15.98 20.62
CA ALA A 136 -4.66 -15.90 21.11
C ALA A 136 -3.66 -15.24 20.15
N ASN A 137 -4.06 -14.92 18.92
CA ASN A 137 -3.21 -14.37 17.87
C ASN A 137 -3.57 -12.93 17.47
N GLN A 138 -4.38 -12.20 18.23
CA GLN A 138 -4.70 -10.80 17.92
C GLN A 138 -3.65 -9.82 18.46
N ALA A 139 -3.17 -8.95 17.58
CA ALA A 139 -2.17 -7.92 17.90
C ALA A 139 -2.63 -6.51 17.50
N ALA A 140 -2.09 -5.49 18.16
CA ALA A 140 -2.21 -4.09 17.78
C ALA A 140 -0.83 -3.42 17.73
N ILE A 141 -0.71 -2.34 16.96
CA ILE A 141 0.51 -1.54 16.86
C ILE A 141 0.19 -0.11 17.25
N VAL A 142 1.03 0.50 18.08
CA VAL A 142 0.95 1.91 18.48
C VAL A 142 2.28 2.57 18.13
N CYS A 143 2.25 3.55 17.24
CA CYS A 143 3.41 4.38 16.93
C CYS A 143 3.20 5.78 17.49
N ILE A 144 4.17 6.24 18.28
CA ILE A 144 4.15 7.51 19.01
C ILE A 144 5.16 8.44 18.34
N GLY A 145 4.69 9.62 17.94
CA GLY A 145 5.49 10.65 17.28
C GLY A 145 4.59 11.65 16.57
N ASP A 146 4.66 12.94 16.94
CA ASP A 146 3.85 13.98 16.30
C ASP A 146 4.07 14.07 14.78
N GLU A 147 5.31 13.86 14.30
CA GLU A 147 5.70 13.91 12.90
C GLU A 147 4.97 12.85 12.04
N LEU A 148 4.53 11.75 12.66
CA LEU A 148 3.76 10.70 12.01
C LEU A 148 2.36 11.20 11.67
N ASN A 149 1.70 11.86 12.63
CA ASN A 149 0.35 12.41 12.45
C ASN A 149 0.34 13.68 11.60
N ARG A 150 1.45 14.45 11.59
CA ARG A 150 1.63 15.58 10.66
C ARG A 150 1.99 15.15 9.23
N GLY A 151 2.31 13.87 9.00
CA GLY A 151 2.67 13.35 7.68
C GLY A 151 4.06 13.77 7.18
N GLU A 152 4.93 14.25 8.07
CA GLU A 152 6.32 14.63 7.76
C GLU A 152 7.18 13.38 7.48
N VAL A 153 6.83 12.27 8.12
CA VAL A 153 7.51 10.98 7.97
C VAL A 153 6.47 9.88 7.74
N ILE A 154 6.72 9.03 6.75
CA ILE A 154 5.93 7.82 6.53
C ILE A 154 6.26 6.84 7.66
N ASP A 155 5.24 6.36 8.37
CA ASP A 155 5.39 5.34 9.41
C ASP A 155 5.79 3.97 8.84
N ARG A 156 7.09 3.81 8.61
CA ARG A 156 7.69 2.55 8.16
C ARG A 156 7.76 1.52 9.28
N ASN A 157 7.70 1.93 10.54
CA ASN A 157 7.78 1.02 11.68
C ASN A 157 6.48 0.23 11.82
N ALA A 158 5.32 0.88 11.75
CA ALA A 158 4.04 0.17 11.76
C ALA A 158 3.88 -0.77 10.57
N ALA A 159 4.35 -0.35 9.39
CA ALA A 159 4.36 -1.20 8.21
C ALA A 159 5.22 -2.46 8.42
N TRP A 160 6.46 -2.29 8.89
CA TRP A 160 7.39 -3.38 9.14
C TRP A 160 6.92 -4.31 10.26
N LEU A 161 6.50 -3.76 11.42
CA LEU A 161 5.97 -4.53 12.54
C LEU A 161 4.74 -5.35 12.14
N GLY A 162 3.87 -4.79 11.30
CA GLY A 162 2.69 -5.50 10.83
C GLY A 162 3.02 -6.67 9.89
N GLU A 163 4.05 -6.52 9.05
CA GLU A 163 4.58 -7.63 8.26
C GLU A 163 5.15 -8.73 9.17
N GLN A 164 5.99 -8.36 10.15
CA GLN A 164 6.60 -9.32 11.06
C GLN A 164 5.59 -10.07 11.93
N LEU A 165 4.59 -9.36 12.47
CA LEU A 165 3.49 -9.99 13.22
C LEU A 165 2.71 -10.96 12.34
N SER A 166 2.42 -10.57 11.09
CA SER A 166 1.72 -11.44 10.14
C SER A 166 2.52 -12.72 9.89
N ASP A 167 3.83 -12.61 9.65
CA ASP A 167 4.73 -13.75 9.40
C ASP A 167 4.88 -14.67 10.64
N LEU A 168 4.68 -14.14 11.84
CA LEU A 168 4.62 -14.93 13.08
C LEU A 168 3.27 -15.59 13.31
N GLY A 169 2.23 -15.29 12.52
CA GLY A 169 0.88 -15.85 12.70
C GLY A 169 -0.07 -14.95 13.50
N TYR A 170 0.33 -13.72 13.83
CA TYR A 170 -0.56 -12.74 14.48
C TYR A 170 -1.40 -11.98 13.46
N GLN A 171 -2.67 -11.79 13.80
CA GLN A 171 -3.59 -10.90 13.09
C GLN A 171 -3.51 -9.50 13.70
N VAL A 172 -2.98 -8.54 12.93
CA VAL A 172 -2.96 -7.14 13.34
C VAL A 172 -4.35 -6.53 13.13
N MET A 173 -5.05 -6.26 14.22
CA MET A 173 -6.43 -5.76 14.21
C MET A 173 -6.48 -4.24 14.04
N TRP A 174 -5.55 -3.53 14.67
CA TRP A 174 -5.53 -2.08 14.73
C TRP A 174 -4.11 -1.53 14.69
N ARG A 175 -3.95 -0.37 14.07
CA ARG A 175 -2.74 0.44 14.12
C ARG A 175 -3.12 1.85 14.55
N PHE A 176 -2.40 2.40 15.53
CA PHE A 176 -2.65 3.72 16.08
C PHE A 176 -1.41 4.59 15.82
N GLY A 177 -1.60 5.77 15.23
CA GLY A 177 -0.62 6.86 15.23
C GLY A 177 -1.02 7.86 16.31
N VAL A 178 -0.09 8.22 17.19
CA VAL A 178 -0.38 8.98 18.41
C VAL A 178 0.63 10.11 18.58
N ASN A 179 0.16 11.27 19.01
CA ASN A 179 1.01 12.40 19.35
C ASN A 179 1.73 12.15 20.69
N ASP A 180 2.78 12.93 20.95
CA ASP A 180 3.54 12.92 22.20
C ASP A 180 2.77 13.68 23.32
N ILE A 181 1.51 13.30 23.51
CA ILE A 181 0.59 13.87 24.49
C ILE A 181 0.13 12.73 25.40
N GLU A 182 0.40 12.86 26.70
CA GLU A 182 0.11 11.83 27.72
C GLU A 182 -1.32 11.29 27.64
N ALA A 183 -2.33 12.16 27.52
CA ALA A 183 -3.73 11.75 27.44
C ALA A 183 -4.02 10.89 26.20
N ASP A 184 -3.49 11.28 25.04
CA ASP A 184 -3.66 10.57 23.78
C ASP A 184 -2.99 9.20 23.83
N MET A 185 -1.78 9.13 24.42
CA MET A 185 -1.04 7.88 24.62
C MET A 185 -1.79 6.91 25.53
N ILE A 186 -2.32 7.38 26.67
CA ILE A 186 -3.11 6.55 27.58
C ILE A 186 -4.35 6.00 26.87
N GLU A 187 -5.07 6.84 26.14
CA GLU A 187 -6.27 6.43 25.42
C GLU A 187 -5.94 5.38 24.34
N ALA A 188 -4.91 5.61 23.53
CA ALA A 188 -4.49 4.70 22.48
C ALA A 188 -4.06 3.33 23.04
N LEU A 189 -3.23 3.32 24.10
CA LEU A 189 -2.76 2.09 24.74
C LEU A 189 -3.93 1.29 25.33
N ARG A 190 -4.88 1.94 26.00
CA ARG A 190 -6.08 1.27 26.54
C ARG A 190 -6.98 0.71 25.43
N ARG A 191 -7.20 1.47 24.35
CA ARG A 191 -7.96 1.00 23.18
C ARG A 191 -7.27 -0.19 22.52
N ALA A 192 -5.95 -0.16 22.38
CA ALA A 192 -5.16 -1.27 21.84
C ALA A 192 -5.30 -2.53 22.72
N CYS A 193 -5.22 -2.40 24.05
CA CYS A 193 -5.40 -3.52 24.97
C CYS A 193 -6.84 -4.08 24.98
N ALA A 194 -7.83 -3.25 24.68
CA ALA A 194 -9.22 -3.68 24.59
C ALA A 194 -9.50 -4.55 23.34
N CYS A 195 -8.66 -4.48 22.31
CA CYS A 195 -8.87 -5.15 21.02
C CYS A 195 -7.79 -6.17 20.64
N ALA A 196 -6.75 -6.35 21.46
CA ALA A 196 -5.65 -7.27 21.21
C ALA A 196 -5.05 -7.83 22.51
N GLN A 197 -4.41 -9.00 22.43
CA GLN A 197 -3.65 -9.57 23.55
C GLN A 197 -2.17 -9.15 23.54
N VAL A 198 -1.68 -8.69 22.39
CA VAL A 198 -0.32 -8.21 22.19
C VAL A 198 -0.37 -6.82 21.59
N VAL A 199 0.34 -5.87 22.19
CA VAL A 199 0.52 -4.51 21.64
C VAL A 199 2.00 -4.24 21.45
N LEU A 200 2.39 -3.88 20.24
CA LEU A 200 3.73 -3.39 19.94
C LEU A 200 3.71 -1.87 19.90
N VAL A 201 4.56 -1.24 20.70
CA VAL A 201 4.66 0.21 20.83
C VAL A 201 6.03 0.67 20.33
N SER A 202 6.06 1.69 19.47
CA SER A 202 7.27 2.27 18.89
C SER A 202 7.28 3.79 19.10
N GLY A 203 8.35 4.34 19.67
CA GLY A 203 8.53 5.80 19.79
C GLY A 203 8.55 6.31 21.23
N GLY A 204 8.98 7.56 21.40
CA GLY A 204 8.97 8.28 22.69
C GLY A 204 9.88 7.70 23.79
N LEU A 205 10.95 6.96 23.44
CA LEU A 205 11.93 6.39 24.40
C LEU A 205 13.27 7.15 24.47
N GLY A 206 13.37 8.30 23.81
CA GLY A 206 14.57 9.12 23.83
C GLY A 206 14.77 9.90 25.14
N PRO A 207 15.77 10.80 25.16
CA PRO A 207 16.05 11.64 26.31
C PRO A 207 15.25 12.96 26.37
N THR A 208 14.51 13.33 25.33
CA THR A 208 13.92 14.68 25.22
C THR A 208 12.70 14.85 26.12
N SER A 209 12.20 16.09 26.25
CA SER A 209 11.11 16.43 27.18
C SER A 209 9.75 15.95 26.71
N ASP A 210 9.59 15.76 25.40
CA ASP A 210 8.46 15.17 24.69
C ASP A 210 8.48 13.63 24.70
N ASP A 211 9.60 12.99 25.04
CA ASP A 211 9.66 11.53 25.25
C ASP A 211 8.95 11.13 26.56
N LEU A 212 7.64 10.90 26.47
CA LEU A 212 6.75 10.57 27.60
C LEU A 212 6.45 9.07 27.76
N THR A 213 6.87 8.21 26.83
CA THR A 213 6.42 6.81 26.77
C THR A 213 6.74 5.99 28.01
N VAL A 214 7.93 6.14 28.59
CA VAL A 214 8.29 5.45 29.84
C VAL A 214 7.43 5.94 31.01
N ASP A 215 7.23 7.26 31.09
CA ASP A 215 6.48 7.90 32.17
C ASP A 215 4.99 7.48 32.11
N VAL A 216 4.39 7.48 30.93
CA VAL A 216 3.01 7.00 30.67
C VAL A 216 2.86 5.51 30.97
N ALA A 217 3.77 4.68 30.47
CA ALA A 217 3.73 3.23 30.70
C ALA A 217 3.85 2.89 32.18
N ALA A 218 4.72 3.60 32.92
CA ALA A 218 4.85 3.44 34.36
C ALA A 218 3.56 3.80 35.10
N GLY A 219 2.94 4.93 34.75
CA GLY A 219 1.66 5.37 35.32
C GLY A 219 0.52 4.37 35.08
N LEU A 220 0.44 3.77 33.89
CA LEU A 220 -0.59 2.77 33.55
C LEU A 220 -0.58 1.54 34.44
N ILE A 221 0.60 1.09 34.88
CA ILE A 221 0.75 -0.07 35.78
C ILE A 221 0.89 0.35 37.26
N GLY A 222 0.71 1.63 37.58
CA GLY A 222 0.84 2.15 38.96
C GLY A 222 2.27 2.09 39.52
N SER A 223 3.28 2.17 38.65
CA SER A 223 4.70 2.12 39.02
C SER A 223 5.41 3.47 38.79
N GLN A 224 6.72 3.51 39.02
CA GLN A 224 7.56 4.68 38.76
C GLN A 224 8.65 4.33 37.74
N PRO A 225 9.14 5.29 36.93
CA PRO A 225 10.32 5.11 36.10
C PRO A 225 11.58 4.90 36.96
N VAL A 226 12.40 3.92 36.60
CA VAL A 226 13.69 3.62 37.24
C VAL A 226 14.78 3.50 36.18
N ILE A 227 16.03 3.80 36.55
CA ILE A 227 17.18 3.65 35.66
C ILE A 227 17.57 2.18 35.55
N ASP A 228 17.73 1.68 34.33
CA ASP A 228 18.33 0.37 34.09
C ASP A 228 19.86 0.45 34.17
N ALA A 229 20.45 -0.25 35.14
CA ALA A 229 21.88 -0.18 35.43
C ALA A 229 22.77 -0.63 34.26
N ALA A 230 22.32 -1.62 33.47
CA ALA A 230 23.12 -2.13 32.35
C ALA A 230 23.18 -1.13 31.18
N HIS A 231 22.05 -0.51 30.85
CA HIS A 231 21.99 0.52 29.81
C HIS A 231 22.63 1.83 30.29
N GLU A 232 22.51 2.18 31.57
CA GLU A 232 23.24 3.30 32.16
C GLU A 232 24.77 3.12 32.04
N ALA A 233 25.28 1.92 32.36
CA ALA A 233 26.71 1.64 32.22
C ALA A 233 27.19 1.81 30.76
N ARG A 234 26.40 1.35 29.79
CA ARG A 234 26.69 1.53 28.35
C ARG A 234 26.60 2.99 27.91
N LEU A 235 25.62 3.74 28.41
CA LEU A 235 25.51 5.18 28.19
C LEU A 235 26.77 5.89 28.70
N ARG A 236 27.17 5.63 29.95
CA ARG A 236 28.37 6.22 30.56
C ARG A 236 29.63 5.87 29.78
N ALA A 237 29.79 4.62 29.36
CA ALA A 237 30.91 4.19 28.52
C ALA A 237 30.98 4.96 27.19
N ARG A 238 29.84 5.09 26.49
CA ARG A 238 29.77 5.81 25.20
C ARG A 238 30.08 7.30 25.31
N PHE A 239 29.70 7.94 26.42
CA PHE A 239 30.06 9.33 26.69
C PHE A 239 31.54 9.47 27.05
N ALA A 240 32.09 8.54 27.84
CA ALA A 240 33.50 8.49 28.19
C ALA A 240 34.41 8.32 26.96
N GLU A 241 34.05 7.42 26.02
CA GLU A 241 34.75 7.25 24.72
C GLU A 241 34.85 8.56 23.93
N ARG A 242 33.82 9.40 24.04
CA ARG A 242 33.75 10.71 23.37
C ARG A 242 34.35 11.84 24.20
N LYS A 243 34.96 11.54 25.36
CA LYS A 243 35.51 12.50 26.32
C LYS A 243 34.47 13.55 26.74
N ARG A 244 33.22 13.12 26.96
CA ARG A 244 32.12 13.97 27.40
C ARG A 244 31.56 13.47 28.73
N GLU A 245 31.11 14.39 29.57
CA GLU A 245 30.31 14.07 30.75
C GLU A 245 28.89 13.68 30.33
N VAL A 246 28.23 12.84 31.14
CA VAL A 246 26.84 12.42 30.91
C VAL A 246 25.90 13.50 31.46
N PRO A 247 25.12 14.20 30.62
CA PRO A 247 24.10 15.13 31.10
C PRO A 247 22.99 14.37 31.83
N GLU A 248 22.39 15.00 32.84
CA GLU A 248 21.25 14.42 33.58
C GLU A 248 20.09 14.06 32.64
N LEU A 249 19.82 14.90 31.64
CA LEU A 249 18.80 14.66 30.62
C LEU A 249 19.04 13.34 29.85
N ALA A 250 20.30 12.97 29.61
CA ALA A 250 20.62 11.72 28.90
C ALA A 250 20.27 10.47 29.72
N LEU A 251 20.22 10.58 31.06
CA LEU A 251 19.80 9.46 31.92
C LEU A 251 18.32 9.13 31.73
N ARG A 252 17.48 10.05 31.20
CA ARG A 252 16.07 9.76 30.89
C ARG A 252 15.92 8.62 29.89
N GLN A 253 16.84 8.51 28.93
CA GLN A 253 16.81 7.53 27.84
C GLN A 253 17.05 6.10 28.32
N VAL A 254 17.65 5.90 29.50
CA VAL A 254 17.93 4.57 30.06
C VAL A 254 16.96 4.17 31.16
N ARG A 255 15.80 4.83 31.22
CA ARG A 255 14.73 4.50 32.17
C ARG A 255 13.80 3.43 31.62
N VAL A 256 13.23 2.65 32.54
CA VAL A 256 12.15 1.68 32.30
C VAL A 256 11.13 1.77 33.43
N PRO A 257 9.88 1.34 33.25
CA PRO A 257 8.94 1.23 34.37
C PRO A 257 9.44 0.21 35.41
N GLN A 258 9.30 0.51 36.69
CA GLN A 258 9.67 -0.41 37.75
C GLN A 258 8.82 -1.69 37.66
N GLY A 259 9.49 -2.85 37.67
CA GLY A 259 8.83 -4.16 37.52
C GLY A 259 8.58 -4.58 36.07
N ALA A 260 8.91 -3.74 35.08
CA ALA A 260 8.89 -4.13 33.68
C ALA A 260 10.00 -5.13 33.36
N THR A 261 9.74 -5.98 32.35
CA THR A 261 10.80 -6.83 31.78
C THR A 261 11.63 -6.00 30.83
N VAL A 262 12.91 -5.78 31.14
CA VAL A 262 13.84 -5.04 30.29
C VAL A 262 14.16 -5.85 29.03
N LEU A 263 14.08 -5.20 27.86
CA LEU A 263 14.44 -5.76 26.56
C LEU A 263 15.73 -5.09 26.10
N ALA A 264 16.83 -5.85 26.11
CA ALA A 264 18.14 -5.33 25.77
C ALA A 264 18.19 -4.77 24.34
N ASN A 265 18.76 -3.58 24.19
CA ASN A 265 18.97 -2.95 22.89
C ASN A 265 20.44 -3.12 22.46
N PRO A 266 20.78 -4.07 21.57
CA PRO A 266 22.19 -4.34 21.25
C PRO A 266 22.84 -3.24 20.39
N VAL A 267 22.06 -2.43 19.68
CA VAL A 267 22.57 -1.45 18.70
C VAL A 267 22.35 0.02 19.11
N GLY A 268 21.61 0.25 20.18
CA GLY A 268 21.29 1.57 20.73
C GLY A 268 21.47 1.66 22.24
N LEU A 269 21.07 2.82 22.78
CA LEU A 269 21.19 3.14 24.20
C LEU A 269 19.88 2.97 24.97
N ALA A 270 18.75 3.29 24.34
CA ALA A 270 17.44 3.18 24.97
C ALA A 270 17.03 1.71 25.09
N PRO A 271 16.84 1.14 26.29
CA PRO A 271 16.27 -0.19 26.41
C PRO A 271 14.84 -0.21 25.87
N GLY A 272 14.45 -1.33 25.27
CA GLY A 272 13.02 -1.65 25.19
C GLY A 272 12.54 -2.19 26.53
N PHE A 273 11.23 -2.32 26.70
CA PHE A 273 10.67 -2.97 27.90
C PHE A 273 9.32 -3.60 27.59
N ALA A 274 8.90 -4.55 28.43
CA ALA A 274 7.59 -5.16 28.36
C ALA A 274 6.84 -5.05 29.69
N ILE A 275 5.55 -4.77 29.60
CA ILE A 275 4.62 -4.71 30.74
C ILE A 275 3.38 -5.56 30.43
N ASP A 276 2.66 -5.94 31.49
CA ASP A 276 1.33 -6.52 31.38
C ASP A 276 0.30 -5.49 31.88
N LEU A 277 -0.74 -5.23 31.08
CA LEU A 277 -1.84 -4.37 31.43
C LEU A 277 -3.15 -5.14 31.25
N ASP A 278 -3.78 -5.52 32.36
CA ASP A 278 -5.04 -6.28 32.38
C ASP A 278 -5.00 -7.58 31.53
N GLY A 279 -3.87 -8.29 31.55
CA GLY A 279 -3.64 -9.52 30.77
C GLY A 279 -3.24 -9.30 29.31
N CYS A 280 -3.10 -8.03 28.89
CA CYS A 280 -2.53 -7.66 27.60
C CYS A 280 -1.03 -7.44 27.73
N ALA A 281 -0.24 -8.03 26.83
CA ALA A 281 1.21 -7.86 26.81
C ALA A 281 1.61 -6.70 25.90
N LEU A 282 2.27 -5.69 26.46
CA LEU A 282 2.75 -4.53 25.72
C LEU A 282 4.27 -4.57 25.63
N PHE A 283 4.80 -4.37 24.44
CA PHE A 283 6.24 -4.33 24.16
C PHE A 283 6.62 -2.97 23.59
N PHE A 284 7.46 -2.24 24.30
CA PHE A 284 7.89 -0.89 23.96
C PHE A 284 9.29 -0.91 23.35
N MET A 285 9.45 -0.22 22.22
CA MET A 285 10.66 -0.13 21.43
C MET A 285 10.97 1.32 21.04
N PRO A 286 12.25 1.68 20.80
CA PRO A 286 12.62 2.99 20.28
C PRO A 286 12.03 3.23 18.88
N GLY A 287 11.80 4.50 18.52
CA GLY A 287 11.33 4.87 17.17
C GLY A 287 12.38 4.69 16.07
N VAL A 288 13.65 4.56 16.42
CA VAL A 288 14.75 4.37 15.47
C VAL A 288 14.65 2.98 14.81
N PRO A 289 14.49 2.87 13.48
CA PRO A 289 14.21 1.59 12.83
C PRO A 289 15.24 0.48 13.08
N ALA A 290 16.53 0.82 13.16
CA ALA A 290 17.58 -0.17 13.41
C ALA A 290 17.49 -0.76 14.83
N GLU A 291 17.20 0.08 15.83
CA GLU A 291 17.06 -0.31 17.24
C GLU A 291 15.80 -1.15 17.44
N LEU A 292 14.67 -0.67 16.90
CA LEU A 292 13.39 -1.38 16.91
C LEU A 292 13.52 -2.79 16.34
N LYS A 293 14.11 -2.91 15.15
CA LYS A 293 14.29 -4.21 14.48
C LYS A 293 15.14 -5.16 15.30
N ALA A 294 16.24 -4.65 15.88
CA ALA A 294 17.12 -5.47 16.72
C ALA A 294 16.39 -6.01 17.96
N ILE A 295 15.72 -5.14 18.73
CA ILE A 295 14.97 -5.53 19.93
C ILE A 295 13.85 -6.50 19.57
N PHE A 296 13.10 -6.20 18.51
CA PHE A 296 12.02 -7.05 18.04
C PHE A 296 12.52 -8.48 17.78
N THR A 297 13.56 -8.61 16.95
CA THR A 297 14.09 -9.91 16.56
C THR A 297 14.72 -10.67 17.73
N THR A 298 15.53 -10.01 18.58
CA THR A 298 16.30 -10.71 19.62
C THR A 298 15.51 -10.96 20.90
N ALA A 299 14.58 -10.08 21.26
CA ALA A 299 13.91 -10.11 22.56
C ALA A 299 12.40 -10.37 22.46
N ILE A 300 11.70 -9.81 21.46
CA ILE A 300 10.23 -9.90 21.38
C ILE A 300 9.80 -11.17 20.65
N VAL A 301 10.40 -11.52 19.52
CA VAL A 301 10.04 -12.71 18.73
C VAL A 301 10.00 -14.00 19.56
N PRO A 302 11.00 -14.33 20.42
CA PRO A 302 10.94 -15.54 21.25
C PRO A 302 9.71 -15.55 22.16
N ARG A 303 9.38 -14.42 22.79
CA ARG A 303 8.23 -14.27 23.69
C ARG A 303 6.89 -14.34 22.97
N LEU A 304 6.82 -13.82 21.75
CA LEU A 304 5.63 -13.94 20.92
C LEU A 304 5.39 -15.41 20.51
N ARG A 305 6.44 -16.14 20.15
CA ARG A 305 6.32 -17.58 19.81
C ARG A 305 5.79 -18.42 20.96
N GLU A 306 6.21 -18.13 22.19
CA GLU A 306 5.71 -18.81 23.40
C GLU A 306 4.21 -18.56 23.66
N ARG A 307 3.66 -17.47 23.14
CA ARG A 307 2.24 -17.09 23.32
C ARG A 307 1.30 -17.71 22.29
N LEU A 308 1.84 -18.20 21.16
CA LEU A 308 1.03 -18.85 20.15
C LEU A 308 0.74 -20.31 20.54
N PRO A 309 -0.45 -20.85 20.20
CA PRO A 309 -0.73 -22.26 20.39
C PRO A 309 0.30 -23.13 19.65
N VAL A 310 0.85 -24.14 20.32
CA VAL A 310 1.91 -25.04 19.79
C VAL A 310 1.53 -25.70 18.45
N GLN A 311 0.24 -25.89 18.20
CA GLN A 311 -0.27 -26.52 16.97
C GLN A 311 -0.55 -25.53 15.84
N HIS A 312 -0.43 -24.22 16.06
CA HIS A 312 -0.70 -23.21 15.04
C HIS A 312 0.54 -23.00 14.16
N SER A 313 0.40 -23.29 12.87
CA SER A 313 1.41 -23.00 11.86
C SER A 313 0.85 -22.08 10.79
N GLN A 314 1.74 -21.29 10.20
CA GLN A 314 1.46 -20.46 9.05
C GLN A 314 2.53 -20.69 7.98
N GLN A 315 2.10 -20.78 6.73
CA GLN A 315 2.97 -20.71 5.56
C GLN A 315 2.46 -19.65 4.60
N LYS A 316 3.37 -18.80 4.14
CA LYS A 316 3.10 -17.67 3.25
C LYS A 316 4.01 -17.76 2.02
N THR A 317 3.42 -17.69 0.83
CA THR A 317 4.16 -17.59 -0.43
C THR A 317 3.57 -16.47 -1.26
N THR A 318 4.43 -15.59 -1.78
CA THR A 318 4.02 -14.49 -2.65
C THR A 318 4.63 -14.70 -4.04
N LEU A 319 3.77 -14.82 -5.05
CA LEU A 319 4.14 -14.91 -6.46
C LEU A 319 4.15 -13.52 -7.09
N ARG A 320 5.13 -13.26 -7.95
CA ARG A 320 5.17 -12.05 -8.79
C ARG A 320 4.54 -12.36 -10.14
N VAL A 321 3.53 -11.57 -10.50
CA VAL A 321 2.73 -11.74 -11.70
C VAL A 321 2.85 -10.51 -12.58
N PHE A 322 3.22 -10.72 -13.84
CA PHE A 322 3.31 -9.66 -14.84
C PHE A 322 2.51 -10.01 -16.10
N GLY A 323 1.92 -9.01 -16.74
CA GLY A 323 1.15 -9.15 -17.98
C GLY A 323 -0.32 -9.51 -17.79
N LEU A 324 -0.81 -9.58 -16.55
CA LEU A 324 -2.23 -9.74 -16.21
C LEU A 324 -2.69 -8.55 -15.35
N THR A 325 -3.94 -8.12 -15.53
CA THR A 325 -4.61 -7.22 -14.60
C THR A 325 -5.11 -7.97 -13.37
N GLU A 326 -5.54 -7.25 -12.33
CA GLU A 326 -6.09 -7.87 -11.11
C GLU A 326 -7.33 -8.70 -11.43
N GLY A 327 -8.25 -8.16 -12.23
CA GLY A 327 -9.46 -8.87 -12.66
C GLY A 327 -9.16 -10.11 -13.51
N GLN A 328 -8.12 -10.08 -14.36
CA GLN A 328 -7.70 -11.26 -15.13
C GLN A 328 -7.04 -12.32 -14.25
N THR A 329 -6.27 -11.88 -13.25
CA THR A 329 -5.62 -12.76 -12.27
C THR A 329 -6.70 -13.45 -11.43
N ASP A 330 -7.67 -12.70 -10.91
CA ASP A 330 -8.81 -13.25 -10.16
C ASP A 330 -9.63 -14.23 -10.99
N GLN A 331 -9.97 -13.86 -12.23
CA GLN A 331 -10.71 -14.73 -13.14
C GLN A 331 -10.00 -16.07 -13.36
N LYS A 332 -8.66 -16.07 -13.47
CA LYS A 332 -7.85 -17.28 -13.64
C LYS A 332 -7.79 -18.17 -12.39
N LEU A 333 -8.02 -17.60 -11.21
CA LEU A 333 -7.93 -18.31 -9.92
C LEU A 333 -9.30 -18.63 -9.31
N ARG A 334 -10.38 -18.19 -9.97
CA ARG A 334 -11.76 -18.31 -9.47
C ARG A 334 -12.18 -19.74 -9.13
N ASP A 335 -11.74 -20.73 -9.90
CA ASP A 335 -12.05 -22.15 -9.66
C ASP A 335 -11.40 -22.67 -8.37
N LEU A 336 -10.32 -22.04 -7.91
CA LEU A 336 -9.63 -22.39 -6.68
C LEU A 336 -10.22 -21.65 -5.47
N LEU A 337 -11.05 -20.62 -5.66
CA LEU A 337 -11.62 -19.84 -4.54
C LEU A 337 -12.38 -20.68 -3.52
N PRO A 338 -13.17 -21.71 -3.87
CA PRO A 338 -13.80 -22.57 -2.86
C PRO A 338 -12.79 -23.33 -1.98
N GLU A 339 -11.62 -23.71 -2.52
CA GLU A 339 -10.53 -24.32 -1.75
C GLU A 339 -9.69 -23.27 -0.99
N LEU A 340 -9.59 -22.05 -1.53
CA LEU A 340 -8.87 -20.90 -0.96
C LEU A 340 -9.71 -20.07 0.01
N VAL A 341 -11.01 -20.34 0.10
CA VAL A 341 -11.99 -19.68 0.95
C VAL A 341 -12.85 -20.79 1.54
N ALA A 342 -12.22 -21.66 2.33
CA ALA A 342 -12.94 -22.26 3.45
C ALA A 342 -13.43 -21.06 4.28
N THR A 343 -14.70 -20.75 4.07
CA THR A 343 -15.36 -19.51 4.43
C THR A 343 -15.11 -19.20 5.91
N ALA A 344 -14.77 -17.94 6.20
CA ALA A 344 -15.22 -17.35 7.46
C ALA A 344 -16.76 -17.23 7.39
N GLY A 345 -17.43 -18.37 7.38
CA GLY A 345 -18.85 -18.46 7.64
C GLY A 345 -18.99 -18.33 9.14
N GLU A 346 -19.82 -17.38 9.56
CA GLU A 346 -20.45 -17.39 10.87
C GLU A 346 -21.15 -18.75 11.02
N GLY A 347 -20.47 -19.70 11.67
CA GLY A 347 -20.90 -21.09 11.74
C GLY A 347 -20.03 -21.81 12.75
N GLU A 348 -20.63 -22.11 13.89
CA GLU A 348 -20.05 -22.74 15.07
C GLU A 348 -19.61 -24.19 14.80
N HIS A 349 -18.61 -24.44 13.96
CA HIS A 349 -17.94 -25.74 13.86
C HIS A 349 -16.42 -25.51 13.77
N ALA A 350 -15.86 -25.01 14.87
CA ALA A 350 -14.42 -24.84 15.08
C ALA A 350 -13.76 -26.21 15.33
N GLY A 351 -13.43 -26.92 14.26
CA GLY A 351 -12.61 -28.12 14.31
C GLY A 351 -11.51 -28.07 13.24
N SER A 352 -10.28 -27.75 13.64
CA SER A 352 -9.03 -28.18 12.96
C SER A 352 -8.93 -28.03 11.43
N GLU A 353 -9.62 -27.08 10.79
CA GLU A 353 -9.52 -26.92 9.34
C GLU A 353 -8.36 -26.01 8.95
N THR A 354 -7.43 -26.56 8.16
CA THR A 354 -6.40 -25.78 7.48
C THR A 354 -7.07 -24.83 6.50
N LYS A 355 -6.86 -23.53 6.70
CA LYS A 355 -7.45 -22.46 5.89
C LYS A 355 -6.38 -21.77 5.07
N THR A 356 -6.62 -21.59 3.78
CA THR A 356 -5.81 -20.71 2.94
C THR A 356 -6.57 -19.42 2.68
N THR A 357 -5.87 -18.33 2.40
CA THR A 357 -6.42 -17.07 1.88
C THR A 357 -5.54 -16.57 0.75
N LEU A 358 -6.15 -15.83 -0.19
CA LEU A 358 -5.47 -15.26 -1.34
C LEU A 358 -5.57 -13.74 -1.29
N HIS A 359 -4.44 -13.06 -1.46
CA HIS A 359 -4.36 -11.60 -1.41
C HIS A 359 -3.69 -11.08 -2.68
N TYR A 360 -4.32 -10.08 -3.31
CA TYR A 360 -3.76 -9.38 -4.45
C TYR A 360 -3.21 -8.03 -4.00
N ARG A 361 -1.99 -7.70 -4.42
CA ARG A 361 -1.39 -6.39 -4.17
C ARG A 361 -0.74 -5.86 -5.44
N LEU A 362 -1.11 -4.65 -5.84
CA LEU A 362 -0.42 -3.95 -6.92
C LEU A 362 0.97 -3.54 -6.43
N ALA A 363 2.00 -4.02 -7.12
CA ALA A 363 3.39 -3.60 -6.97
C ALA A 363 3.86 -3.14 -8.36
N PHE A 364 3.36 -1.98 -8.79
CA PHE A 364 3.45 -1.52 -10.17
C PHE A 364 4.85 -1.72 -10.79
N PRO A 365 4.97 -2.32 -11.99
CA PRO A 365 3.88 -2.70 -12.89
C PRO A 365 3.35 -4.13 -12.70
N GLU A 366 3.63 -4.75 -11.56
CA GLU A 366 3.34 -6.15 -11.28
C GLU A 366 2.17 -6.29 -10.30
N ILE A 367 1.61 -7.50 -10.26
CA ILE A 367 0.67 -7.92 -9.23
C ILE A 367 1.35 -8.97 -8.38
N LEU A 368 1.27 -8.81 -7.07
CA LEU A 368 1.73 -9.79 -6.11
C LEU A 368 0.54 -10.60 -5.65
N VAL A 369 0.62 -11.91 -5.86
CA VAL A 369 -0.40 -12.87 -5.47
C VAL A 369 0.13 -13.63 -4.26
N THR A 370 -0.41 -13.34 -3.08
CA THR A 370 0.04 -13.93 -1.82
C THR A 370 -0.94 -14.99 -1.34
N LEU A 371 -0.45 -16.21 -1.17
CA LEU A 371 -1.14 -17.30 -0.51
C LEU A 371 -0.70 -17.32 0.95
N VAL A 372 -1.65 -17.31 1.88
CA VAL A 372 -1.39 -17.50 3.31
C VAL A 372 -2.23 -18.67 3.79
N THR A 373 -1.55 -19.74 4.22
CA THR A 373 -2.18 -20.93 4.79
C THR A 373 -1.91 -20.98 6.28
N THR A 374 -2.96 -21.12 7.07
CA THR A 374 -2.92 -21.24 8.54
C THR A 374 -3.67 -22.48 8.98
N GLY A 375 -3.16 -23.19 9.99
CA GLY A 375 -3.82 -24.40 10.49
C GLY A 375 -2.89 -25.24 11.35
N ASP A 376 -3.20 -26.54 11.41
CA ASP A 376 -2.36 -27.52 12.10
C ASP A 376 -0.99 -27.62 11.42
N ALA A 377 0.07 -27.53 12.22
CA ALA A 377 1.46 -27.66 11.79
C ALA A 377 1.75 -28.89 10.91
N ALA A 378 1.07 -30.01 11.13
CA ALA A 378 1.24 -31.22 10.33
C ALA A 378 0.64 -31.11 8.91
N GLN A 379 -0.39 -30.29 8.73
CA GLN A 379 -1.17 -30.21 7.49
C GLN A 379 -0.80 -29.01 6.61
N VAL A 380 -0.41 -27.89 7.23
CA VAL A 380 -0.13 -26.61 6.53
C VAL A 380 0.86 -26.79 5.37
N PRO A 381 2.03 -27.46 5.51
CA PRO A 381 3.00 -27.53 4.41
C PRO A 381 2.49 -28.25 3.17
N ALA A 382 1.80 -29.38 3.35
CA ALA A 382 1.27 -30.18 2.24
C ALA A 382 0.11 -29.45 1.54
N HIS A 383 -0.82 -28.88 2.32
CA HIS A 383 -1.95 -28.13 1.80
C HIS A 383 -1.51 -26.87 1.05
N HIS A 384 -0.59 -26.09 1.63
CA HIS A 384 -0.05 -24.88 1.01
C HIS A 384 0.65 -25.19 -0.31
N SER A 385 1.51 -26.21 -0.34
CA SER A 385 2.25 -26.60 -1.54
C SER A 385 1.33 -27.08 -2.66
N GLY A 386 0.30 -27.86 -2.32
CA GLY A 386 -0.68 -28.34 -3.29
C GLY A 386 -1.47 -27.20 -3.95
N LEU A 387 -1.94 -26.24 -3.16
CA LEU A 387 -2.65 -25.05 -3.69
C LEU A 387 -1.71 -24.14 -4.49
N LEU A 388 -0.48 -23.92 -4.00
CA LEU A 388 0.51 -23.11 -4.70
C LEU A 388 0.80 -23.67 -6.10
N GLN A 389 0.91 -24.99 -6.24
CA GLN A 389 1.12 -25.64 -7.53
C GLN A 389 -0.07 -25.41 -8.48
N LYS A 390 -1.31 -25.53 -7.98
CA LYS A 390 -2.52 -25.22 -8.76
C LYS A 390 -2.51 -23.75 -9.21
N VAL A 391 -2.24 -22.80 -8.30
CA VAL A 391 -2.16 -21.36 -8.63
C VAL A 391 -1.10 -21.10 -9.71
N ARG A 392 0.11 -21.64 -9.56
CA ARG A 392 1.17 -21.52 -10.57
C ARG A 392 0.73 -22.04 -11.94
N ALA A 393 0.05 -23.18 -11.98
CA ALA A 393 -0.45 -23.75 -13.23
C ALA A 393 -1.48 -22.85 -13.93
N ARG A 394 -2.35 -22.14 -13.19
CA ARG A 394 -3.36 -21.23 -13.76
C ARG A 394 -2.77 -19.92 -14.27
N LEU A 395 -1.77 -19.40 -13.56
CA LEU A 395 -1.09 -18.16 -13.92
C LEU A 395 -0.07 -18.36 -15.05
N GLY A 396 0.54 -19.55 -15.16
CA GLY A 396 1.50 -19.88 -16.21
C GLY A 396 2.67 -18.89 -16.26
N ASP A 397 3.08 -18.48 -17.47
CA ASP A 397 4.18 -17.54 -17.71
C ASP A 397 4.00 -16.16 -17.06
N ALA A 398 2.77 -15.80 -16.68
CA ALA A 398 2.53 -14.54 -15.97
C ALA A 398 3.15 -14.58 -14.57
N ALA A 399 3.10 -15.72 -13.88
CA ALA A 399 3.77 -15.95 -12.60
C ALA A 399 5.23 -16.34 -12.86
N TYR A 400 6.13 -15.36 -12.82
CA TYR A 400 7.50 -15.56 -13.29
C TYR A 400 8.49 -15.93 -12.17
N GLY A 401 8.16 -15.63 -10.90
CA GLY A 401 8.99 -15.85 -9.73
C GLY A 401 8.26 -15.63 -8.39
N GLU A 402 8.97 -15.78 -7.28
CA GLU A 402 8.49 -15.45 -5.93
C GLU A 402 8.92 -14.03 -5.50
N VAL A 403 8.55 -13.56 -4.30
CA VAL A 403 8.76 -12.15 -3.90
C VAL A 403 10.21 -11.65 -4.02
N ALA A 404 11.19 -12.50 -3.73
CA ALA A 404 12.62 -12.17 -3.82
C ALA A 404 13.15 -12.17 -5.27
N ASP A 405 12.39 -12.73 -6.20
CA ASP A 405 12.77 -12.95 -7.58
C ASP A 405 12.25 -11.79 -8.45
N GLU A 406 12.81 -10.59 -8.33
CA GLU A 406 12.48 -9.52 -9.29
C GLU A 406 12.84 -9.94 -10.71
N LEU A 407 12.08 -9.46 -11.70
CA LEU A 407 12.23 -9.92 -13.09
C LEU A 407 13.67 -9.84 -13.65
N PRO A 408 14.46 -8.76 -13.40
CA PRO A 408 15.87 -8.73 -13.80
C PRO A 408 16.72 -9.85 -13.19
N ILE A 409 16.45 -10.23 -11.93
CA ILE A 409 17.14 -11.31 -11.22
C ILE A 409 16.81 -12.67 -11.87
N VAL A 410 15.53 -12.92 -12.17
CA VAL A 410 15.09 -14.16 -12.82
C VAL A 410 15.68 -14.29 -14.21
N VAL A 411 15.65 -13.22 -15.00
CA VAL A 411 16.26 -13.18 -16.34
C VAL A 411 17.75 -13.49 -16.25
N GLY A 412 18.48 -12.83 -15.34
CA GLY A 412 19.92 -13.06 -15.17
C GLY A 412 20.25 -14.50 -14.80
N ARG A 413 19.47 -15.12 -13.93
CA ARG A 413 19.61 -16.54 -13.56
C ARG A 413 19.43 -17.46 -14.77
N VAL A 414 18.33 -17.30 -15.50
CA VAL A 414 18.03 -18.13 -16.68
C VAL A 414 19.11 -17.99 -17.76
N LEU A 415 19.59 -16.77 -18.02
CA LEU A 415 20.66 -16.55 -18.99
C LEU A 415 21.98 -17.16 -18.54
N ARG A 416 22.36 -17.01 -17.27
CA ARG A 416 23.58 -17.62 -16.71
C ARG A 416 23.54 -19.14 -16.79
N ASP A 417 22.43 -19.76 -16.40
CA ASP A 417 22.25 -21.21 -16.43
C ASP A 417 22.35 -21.75 -17.87
N ALA A 418 21.84 -21.00 -18.85
CA ALA A 418 21.93 -21.31 -20.26
C ALA A 418 23.28 -20.91 -20.91
N ARG A 419 24.19 -20.27 -20.17
CA ARG A 419 25.41 -19.62 -20.70
C ARG A 419 25.14 -18.70 -21.90
N ALA A 420 24.00 -18.02 -21.87
CA ALA A 420 23.55 -17.11 -22.92
C ALA A 420 23.92 -15.66 -22.57
N SER A 421 24.25 -14.87 -23.60
CA SER A 421 24.56 -13.45 -23.47
C SER A 421 23.45 -12.54 -24.00
N LEU A 422 23.41 -11.30 -23.53
CA LEU A 422 22.37 -10.31 -23.77
C LEU A 422 22.97 -8.96 -24.18
N ALA A 423 22.34 -8.34 -25.18
CA ALA A 423 22.57 -6.97 -25.61
C ALA A 423 21.25 -6.18 -25.74
N THR A 424 21.27 -4.87 -25.49
CA THR A 424 20.06 -4.03 -25.53
C THR A 424 20.17 -2.81 -26.45
N ALA A 425 19.09 -2.46 -27.15
CA ALA A 425 18.94 -1.27 -27.97
C ALA A 425 17.74 -0.43 -27.49
N GLU A 426 18.00 0.76 -26.97
CA GLU A 426 16.99 1.56 -26.28
C GLU A 426 16.75 2.92 -26.94
N SER A 427 15.49 3.25 -27.22
CA SER A 427 15.07 4.59 -27.59
C SER A 427 14.28 5.23 -26.44
N CYS A 428 12.96 5.04 -26.34
CA CYS A 428 12.11 5.78 -25.40
C CYS A 428 12.40 5.51 -23.91
N THR A 429 13.02 4.37 -23.57
CA THR A 429 13.43 4.04 -22.20
C THR A 429 14.68 4.77 -21.74
N GLY A 430 15.53 5.23 -22.68
CA GLY A 430 16.71 6.04 -22.39
C GLY A 430 17.78 5.35 -21.55
N GLY A 431 17.93 4.02 -21.64
CA GLY A 431 18.88 3.25 -20.84
C GLY A 431 18.28 2.59 -19.60
N LEU A 432 16.98 2.75 -19.35
CA LEU A 432 16.31 2.15 -18.19
C LEU A 432 16.37 0.61 -18.20
N LEU A 433 16.26 -0.04 -19.36
CA LEU A 433 16.37 -1.50 -19.43
C LEU A 433 17.79 -1.95 -19.04
N GLY A 434 18.83 -1.32 -19.58
CA GLY A 434 20.21 -1.55 -19.18
C GLY A 434 20.46 -1.28 -17.70
N ALA A 435 19.87 -0.20 -17.14
CA ALA A 435 19.96 0.12 -15.71
C ALA A 435 19.32 -0.96 -14.82
N LEU A 436 18.14 -1.48 -15.19
CA LEU A 436 17.49 -2.57 -14.45
C LEU A 436 18.32 -3.85 -14.46
N ILE A 437 18.94 -4.19 -15.60
CA ILE A 437 19.81 -5.36 -15.73
C ILE A 437 21.07 -5.20 -14.89
N THR A 438 21.72 -4.03 -14.98
CA THR A 438 22.99 -3.75 -14.28
C THR A 438 22.84 -3.50 -12.79
N GLY A 439 21.61 -3.24 -12.32
CA GLY A 439 21.27 -3.22 -10.89
C GLY A 439 21.40 -4.60 -10.21
N VAL A 440 21.47 -5.70 -10.97
CA VAL A 440 21.65 -7.05 -10.42
C VAL A 440 23.15 -7.39 -10.33
N ALA A 441 23.59 -7.79 -9.14
CA ALA A 441 24.96 -8.24 -8.93
C ALA A 441 25.30 -9.48 -9.81
N GLY A 442 26.49 -9.46 -10.43
CA GLY A 442 26.92 -10.51 -11.36
C GLY A 442 26.29 -10.42 -12.75
N CYS A 443 25.67 -9.29 -13.12
CA CYS A 443 25.12 -9.08 -14.46
C CYS A 443 26.17 -9.16 -15.59
N SER A 444 27.45 -8.92 -15.28
CA SER A 444 28.58 -9.02 -16.22
C SER A 444 28.75 -10.42 -16.82
N ASP A 445 28.19 -11.46 -16.18
CA ASP A 445 28.26 -12.83 -16.67
C ASP A 445 27.46 -13.04 -17.95
N TYR A 446 26.43 -12.22 -18.18
CA TYR A 446 25.50 -12.38 -19.30
C TYR A 446 25.22 -11.08 -20.06
N TYR A 447 25.34 -9.90 -19.46
CA TYR A 447 25.03 -8.64 -20.12
C TYR A 447 26.29 -8.02 -20.74
N LEU A 448 26.33 -7.95 -22.08
CA LEU A 448 27.48 -7.44 -22.83
C LEU A 448 27.47 -5.91 -22.99
N GLY A 449 26.30 -5.28 -22.82
CA GLY A 449 26.12 -3.85 -22.97
C GLY A 449 24.93 -3.50 -23.86
N GLY A 450 24.85 -2.24 -24.27
CA GLY A 450 23.75 -1.76 -25.08
C GLY A 450 24.02 -0.45 -25.79
N VAL A 451 23.09 -0.09 -26.68
CA VAL A 451 23.11 1.13 -27.48
C VAL A 451 21.87 1.95 -27.15
N ILE A 452 22.05 3.17 -26.67
CA ILE A 452 20.96 4.14 -26.53
C ILE A 452 20.79 4.86 -27.87
N SER A 453 19.94 4.30 -28.74
CA SER A 453 19.67 4.81 -30.08
C SER A 453 18.53 5.83 -30.10
N TYR A 454 18.66 6.91 -29.32
CA TYR A 454 17.59 7.91 -29.16
C TYR A 454 17.29 8.67 -30.47
N ALA A 455 18.33 8.98 -31.25
CA ALA A 455 18.23 9.62 -32.55
C ALA A 455 18.20 8.60 -33.71
N ASN A 456 17.63 8.99 -34.85
CA ASN A 456 17.52 8.11 -36.03
C ASN A 456 18.90 7.78 -36.61
N GLU A 457 19.83 8.72 -36.60
CA GLU A 457 21.20 8.56 -37.07
C GLU A 457 21.93 7.47 -36.27
N VAL A 458 21.63 7.35 -34.97
CA VAL A 458 22.17 6.29 -34.12
C VAL A 458 21.56 4.94 -34.49
N LYS A 459 20.25 4.88 -34.79
CA LYS A 459 19.60 3.66 -35.29
C LYS A 459 20.24 3.17 -36.59
N LEU A 460 20.50 4.09 -37.52
CA LEU A 460 21.16 3.79 -38.79
C LEU A 460 22.61 3.31 -38.57
N GLY A 461 23.46 4.14 -37.96
CA GLY A 461 24.89 3.87 -37.85
C GLY A 461 25.24 2.77 -36.85
N GLN A 462 24.62 2.77 -35.68
CA GLN A 462 24.96 1.86 -34.58
C GLN A 462 24.05 0.64 -34.48
N LEU A 463 22.91 0.61 -35.16
CA LEU A 463 22.03 -0.56 -35.18
C LEU A 463 21.79 -1.13 -36.59
N GLY A 464 22.16 -0.42 -37.66
CA GLY A 464 22.00 -0.96 -39.01
C GLY A 464 20.53 -1.05 -39.42
N VAL A 465 19.68 -0.25 -38.75
CA VAL A 465 18.31 -0.01 -39.19
C VAL A 465 18.38 0.59 -40.60
N ARG A 466 17.52 0.12 -41.49
CA ARG A 466 17.49 0.60 -42.88
C ARG A 466 16.85 1.98 -42.95
N GLN A 467 17.38 2.82 -43.85
CA GLN A 467 16.79 4.13 -44.09
C GLN A 467 15.37 4.01 -44.62
N GLU A 468 15.11 3.02 -45.48
CA GLU A 468 13.80 2.72 -46.03
C GLU A 468 12.78 2.41 -44.91
N THR A 469 13.19 1.67 -43.88
CA THR A 469 12.34 1.33 -42.73
C THR A 469 11.91 2.58 -41.97
N LEU A 470 12.83 3.51 -41.71
CA LEU A 470 12.52 4.76 -41.02
C LEU A 470 11.63 5.68 -41.86
N VAL A 471 11.83 5.71 -43.18
CA VAL A 471 11.01 6.53 -44.09
C VAL A 471 9.59 5.98 -44.22
N GLN A 472 9.44 4.66 -44.40
CA GLN A 472 8.13 4.04 -44.68
C GLN A 472 7.30 3.80 -43.42
N HIS A 473 7.93 3.37 -42.32
CA HIS A 473 7.22 2.93 -41.12
C HIS A 473 7.43 3.85 -39.92
N GLY A 474 8.49 4.68 -39.95
CA GLY A 474 8.92 5.51 -38.82
C GLY A 474 9.70 4.73 -37.75
N ALA A 475 10.33 5.46 -36.84
CA ALA A 475 11.13 4.89 -35.75
C ALA A 475 10.30 4.12 -34.70
N VAL A 476 9.00 4.41 -34.59
CA VAL A 476 8.06 3.72 -33.71
C VAL A 476 7.22 2.78 -34.58
N SER A 477 7.79 1.62 -34.86
CA SER A 477 7.23 0.60 -35.75
C SER A 477 7.79 -0.77 -35.39
N ARG A 478 7.13 -1.82 -35.88
CA ARG A 478 7.56 -3.21 -35.67
C ARG A 478 8.88 -3.46 -36.41
N GLU A 479 8.94 -3.02 -37.66
CA GLU A 479 10.05 -3.19 -38.58
C GLU A 479 11.33 -2.57 -38.00
N CYS A 480 11.23 -1.35 -37.46
CA CYS A 480 12.36 -0.67 -36.84
C CYS A 480 12.87 -1.44 -35.61
N VAL A 481 12.01 -1.88 -34.68
CA VAL A 481 12.50 -2.56 -33.47
C VAL A 481 13.06 -3.94 -33.75
N GLU A 482 12.53 -4.66 -34.75
CA GLU A 482 13.12 -5.95 -35.13
C GLU A 482 14.51 -5.78 -35.74
N GLU A 483 14.73 -4.76 -36.57
CA GLU A 483 16.05 -4.39 -37.08
C GLU A 483 16.99 -3.95 -35.96
N MET A 484 16.51 -3.15 -35.00
CA MET A 484 17.29 -2.75 -33.83
C MET A 484 17.72 -3.97 -32.99
N ALA A 485 16.81 -4.92 -32.74
CA ALA A 485 17.10 -6.10 -31.93
C ALA A 485 18.11 -7.03 -32.60
N ARG A 486 17.97 -7.25 -33.92
CA ARG A 486 18.98 -7.97 -34.72
C ARG A 486 20.32 -7.25 -34.71
N GLY A 487 20.29 -5.95 -34.99
CA GLY A 487 21.47 -5.10 -35.10
C GLY A 487 22.32 -5.03 -33.84
N VAL A 488 21.69 -4.97 -32.65
CA VAL A 488 22.43 -4.96 -31.39
C VAL A 488 22.98 -6.33 -31.03
N ARG A 489 22.19 -7.39 -31.26
CA ARG A 489 22.63 -8.78 -31.05
C ARG A 489 23.89 -9.06 -31.85
N ASP A 490 23.84 -8.76 -33.14
CA ASP A 490 24.91 -9.09 -34.08
C ASP A 490 26.18 -8.25 -33.82
N ARG A 491 26.03 -6.95 -33.50
CA ARG A 491 27.18 -6.09 -33.18
C ARG A 491 27.93 -6.47 -31.92
N LEU A 492 27.21 -6.88 -30.88
CA LEU A 492 27.82 -7.28 -29.62
C LEU A 492 28.07 -8.79 -29.52
N ALA A 493 27.80 -9.54 -30.60
CA ALA A 493 27.88 -11.00 -30.62
C ALA A 493 27.13 -11.65 -29.45
N ALA A 494 25.96 -11.10 -29.11
CA ALA A 494 25.13 -11.60 -28.02
C ALA A 494 24.27 -12.79 -28.47
N THR A 495 23.88 -13.67 -27.54
CA THR A 495 22.86 -14.71 -27.81
C THR A 495 21.49 -14.08 -28.05
N TYR A 496 21.14 -13.07 -27.26
CA TYR A 496 19.89 -12.32 -27.35
C TYR A 496 20.14 -10.82 -27.57
N GLY A 497 19.37 -10.20 -28.46
CA GLY A 497 19.24 -8.76 -28.59
C GLY A 497 17.82 -8.31 -28.27
N VAL A 498 17.69 -7.27 -27.44
CA VAL A 498 16.38 -6.72 -27.06
C VAL A 498 16.31 -5.25 -27.49
N ALA A 499 15.22 -4.84 -28.13
CA ALA A 499 15.04 -3.47 -28.59
C ALA A 499 13.71 -2.86 -28.16
N ILE A 500 13.73 -1.55 -27.85
CA ILE A 500 12.55 -0.78 -27.46
C ILE A 500 12.51 0.55 -28.22
N SER A 501 11.40 0.85 -28.89
CA SER A 501 11.12 2.16 -29.49
C SER A 501 9.66 2.55 -29.33
N GLY A 502 9.38 3.79 -28.93
CA GLY A 502 8.03 4.20 -28.58
C GLY A 502 7.89 5.69 -28.27
N ILE A 503 6.68 6.08 -27.88
CA ILE A 503 6.29 7.47 -27.61
C ILE A 503 5.90 7.56 -26.13
N ALA A 504 6.86 7.93 -25.28
CA ALA A 504 6.62 8.01 -23.83
C ALA A 504 5.86 9.28 -23.39
N GLY A 505 5.72 10.30 -24.24
CA GLY A 505 5.00 11.52 -23.87
C GLY A 505 5.82 12.53 -23.05
N PRO A 506 5.21 13.66 -22.63
CA PRO A 506 3.79 13.99 -22.86
C PRO A 506 3.46 14.40 -24.31
N GLY A 507 4.47 14.72 -25.12
CA GLY A 507 4.32 15.04 -26.55
C GLY A 507 4.78 13.92 -27.50
N GLY A 508 4.74 14.19 -28.81
CA GLY A 508 5.27 13.30 -29.85
C GLY A 508 4.31 12.21 -30.34
N GLY A 509 3.08 12.16 -29.81
CA GLY A 509 2.03 11.28 -30.32
C GLY A 509 1.28 11.86 -31.52
N THR A 510 0.69 10.98 -32.33
CA THR A 510 -0.31 11.32 -33.37
C THR A 510 -1.64 10.62 -33.05
N ALA A 511 -2.69 10.86 -33.84
CA ALA A 511 -3.96 10.14 -33.69
C ALA A 511 -3.81 8.63 -33.94
N GLU A 512 -2.92 8.25 -34.86
CA GLU A 512 -2.64 6.86 -35.23
C GLU A 512 -1.63 6.20 -34.29
N LYS A 513 -0.67 6.97 -33.76
CA LYS A 513 0.35 6.53 -32.81
C LYS A 513 0.35 7.46 -31.59
N PRO A 514 -0.65 7.36 -30.70
CA PRO A 514 -0.72 8.23 -29.53
C PRO A 514 0.43 7.98 -28.55
N VAL A 515 0.59 8.91 -27.61
CA VAL A 515 1.45 8.70 -26.43
C VAL A 515 1.06 7.39 -25.75
N GLY A 516 2.06 6.59 -25.37
CA GLY A 516 1.88 5.23 -24.88
C GLY A 516 2.14 4.15 -25.92
N THR A 517 2.22 4.49 -27.21
CA THR A 517 2.55 3.54 -28.28
C THR A 517 4.01 3.11 -28.20
N VAL A 518 4.27 1.83 -27.98
CA VAL A 518 5.62 1.26 -27.86
C VAL A 518 5.71 -0.06 -28.64
N HIS A 519 6.80 -0.21 -29.37
CA HIS A 519 7.21 -1.47 -29.98
C HIS A 519 8.42 -2.04 -29.22
N ILE A 520 8.39 -3.34 -29.00
CA ILE A 520 9.44 -4.08 -28.30
C ILE A 520 9.76 -5.32 -29.11
N ALA A 521 11.04 -5.66 -29.28
CA ALA A 521 11.46 -6.88 -29.95
C ALA A 521 12.54 -7.62 -29.15
N VAL A 522 12.47 -8.95 -29.16
CA VAL A 522 13.50 -9.85 -28.67
C VAL A 522 13.95 -10.72 -29.83
N CYS A 523 15.25 -10.74 -30.08
CA CYS A 523 15.88 -11.49 -31.14
C CYS A 523 16.87 -12.50 -30.53
N GLY A 524 16.71 -13.79 -30.81
CA GLY A 524 17.54 -14.86 -30.25
C GLY A 524 17.58 -16.12 -31.12
N PRO A 525 17.98 -17.28 -30.58
CA PRO A 525 18.08 -18.54 -31.32
C PRO A 525 16.76 -18.99 -31.96
N GLY A 526 15.63 -18.73 -31.29
CA GLY A 526 14.28 -19.03 -31.79
C GLY A 526 13.71 -18.03 -32.80
N GLY A 527 14.51 -17.07 -33.29
CA GLY A 527 14.06 -16.02 -34.21
C GLY A 527 13.78 -14.68 -33.51
N VAL A 528 12.80 -13.93 -34.03
CA VAL A 528 12.43 -12.60 -33.51
C VAL A 528 10.97 -12.59 -33.08
N ASP A 529 10.71 -12.25 -31.81
CA ASP A 529 9.37 -11.93 -31.30
C ASP A 529 9.26 -10.41 -31.09
N ALA A 530 8.29 -9.78 -31.75
CA ALA A 530 8.03 -8.36 -31.65
C ALA A 530 6.58 -8.08 -31.27
N ARG A 531 6.39 -7.13 -30.34
CA ARG A 531 5.08 -6.73 -29.80
C ARG A 531 4.88 -5.24 -30.02
N ALA A 532 3.69 -4.88 -30.49
CA ALA A 532 3.17 -3.53 -30.45
C ALA A 532 2.25 -3.41 -29.24
N ILE A 533 2.46 -2.40 -28.40
CA ILE A 533 1.76 -2.23 -27.14
C ILE A 533 1.37 -0.77 -26.98
N HIS A 534 0.24 -0.54 -26.32
CA HIS A 534 -0.21 0.77 -25.92
C HIS A 534 -0.37 0.81 -24.40
N TRP A 535 0.48 1.60 -23.73
CA TRP A 535 0.43 1.78 -22.28
C TRP A 535 -0.30 3.06 -21.89
N PRO A 536 -1.27 3.01 -20.95
CA PRO A 536 -1.73 4.21 -20.27
C PRO A 536 -0.68 4.65 -19.24
N GLY A 537 -0.81 5.88 -18.76
CA GLY A 537 0.04 6.43 -17.71
C GLY A 537 0.90 7.58 -18.20
N ASP A 538 1.73 8.08 -17.29
CA ASP A 538 2.65 9.16 -17.60
C ASP A 538 3.93 8.65 -18.30
N ARG A 539 4.87 9.57 -18.51
CA ARG A 539 6.14 9.27 -19.17
C ARG A 539 6.95 8.20 -18.44
N GLU A 540 7.01 8.23 -17.12
CA GLU A 540 7.79 7.28 -16.35
C GLU A 540 7.09 5.93 -16.27
N ASP A 541 5.77 5.90 -16.15
CA ASP A 541 4.98 4.68 -16.23
C ASP A 541 5.22 3.95 -17.56
N ILE A 542 5.11 4.66 -18.68
CA ILE A 542 5.29 4.09 -20.02
C ILE A 542 6.71 3.54 -20.17
N ARG A 543 7.73 4.28 -19.71
CA ARG A 543 9.14 3.83 -19.75
C ARG A 543 9.34 2.56 -18.92
N ARG A 544 8.81 2.54 -17.69
CA ARG A 544 8.94 1.41 -16.75
C ARG A 544 8.23 0.16 -17.29
N LEU A 545 6.98 0.31 -17.73
CA LEU A 545 6.19 -0.77 -18.35
C LEU A 545 6.91 -1.35 -19.56
N SER A 546 7.49 -0.50 -20.41
CA SER A 546 8.23 -0.93 -21.59
C SER A 546 9.46 -1.76 -21.24
N ALA A 547 10.27 -1.30 -20.27
CA ALA A 547 11.47 -2.01 -19.85
C ALA A 547 11.14 -3.37 -19.20
N ILE A 548 10.17 -3.42 -18.29
CA ILE A 548 9.74 -4.66 -17.64
C ILE A 548 9.11 -5.63 -18.65
N THR A 549 8.33 -5.14 -19.61
CA THR A 549 7.79 -6.00 -20.68
C THR A 549 8.89 -6.61 -21.54
N ALA A 550 9.93 -5.84 -21.86
CA ALA A 550 11.06 -6.35 -22.62
C ALA A 550 11.81 -7.47 -21.88
N LEU A 551 12.00 -7.33 -20.56
CA LEU A 551 12.54 -8.41 -19.72
C LEU A 551 11.63 -9.64 -19.69
N HIS A 552 10.31 -9.45 -19.64
CA HIS A 552 9.35 -10.57 -19.61
C HIS A 552 9.34 -11.34 -20.94
N LEU A 553 9.37 -10.64 -22.07
CA LEU A 553 9.52 -11.25 -23.39
C LEU A 553 10.84 -12.01 -23.52
N LEU A 554 11.94 -11.43 -23.01
CA LEU A 554 13.24 -12.09 -23.00
C LEU A 554 13.21 -13.37 -22.15
N LEU A 555 12.62 -13.32 -20.96
CA LEU A 555 12.48 -14.49 -20.09
C LEU A 555 11.74 -15.62 -20.80
N ARG A 556 10.63 -15.32 -21.48
CA ARG A 556 9.85 -16.30 -22.24
C ARG A 556 10.66 -16.89 -23.38
N ALA A 557 11.37 -16.07 -24.15
CA ALA A 557 12.23 -16.53 -25.24
C ALA A 557 13.38 -17.44 -24.74
N ALA A 558 14.01 -17.08 -23.62
CA ALA A 558 15.08 -17.85 -23.02
C ALA A 558 14.58 -19.20 -22.47
N ARG A 559 13.45 -19.22 -21.75
CA ARG A 559 12.83 -20.46 -21.26
C ARG A 559 12.39 -21.38 -22.39
N ALA A 560 11.78 -20.85 -23.45
CA ALA A 560 11.39 -21.64 -24.61
C ALA A 560 12.59 -22.34 -25.26
N THR A 561 13.72 -21.63 -25.37
CA THR A 561 14.97 -22.18 -25.93
C THR A 561 15.53 -23.28 -25.02
N ALA A 562 15.53 -23.07 -23.69
CA ALA A 562 16.01 -24.06 -22.73
C ALA A 562 15.15 -25.34 -22.71
N ASN A 563 13.82 -25.19 -22.80
CA ASN A 563 12.90 -26.32 -22.85
C ASN A 563 13.10 -27.14 -24.12
N ALA A 564 13.19 -26.50 -25.29
CA ALA A 564 13.44 -27.18 -26.56
C ALA A 564 14.79 -27.94 -26.55
N ALA A 565 15.83 -27.38 -25.92
CA ALA A 565 17.11 -28.05 -25.76
C ALA A 565 17.07 -29.25 -24.81
N THR A 566 16.12 -29.26 -23.86
CA THR A 566 15.91 -30.37 -22.93
C THR A 566 15.13 -31.50 -23.58
N GLU A 567 14.10 -31.18 -24.37
CA GLU A 567 13.29 -32.16 -25.12
C GLU A 567 14.09 -32.85 -26.25
N ALA A 568 15.10 -32.18 -26.80
CA ALA A 568 15.97 -32.75 -27.83
C ALA A 568 17.08 -33.67 -27.30
N ARG A 569 17.26 -33.75 -25.98
CA ARG A 569 18.24 -34.62 -25.29
C ARG A 569 17.55 -35.85 -24.73
#